data_AF-A0A2D7PLV1-F1
#
_entry.id   AF-A0A2D7PLV1-F1
#
_cell.length_a   1.000
_cell.length_b   1.000
_cell.length_c   1.000
_cell.angle_alpha   90.00
_cell.angle_beta   90.00
_cell.angle_gamma   90.00
#
_symmetry.space_group_name_H-M   'P 1'
#
loop_
_entity.id
_entity.type
_entity.pdbx_description
1 polymer ?
#
loop_
_entity_poly.entity_id
_entity_poly.type
_entity_poly.pdbx_seq_one_letter_code
_entity_poly.pdbx_strand_id
1 'polypeptide(L)'
;MQGGFNTNCRYRGVVFHAQTEDSGIKNPVIVTHLFHQGNVIASCRSNYSDQLGKQDWVEQTRRQMQAQHKAMLRQLIRGEHDVAIEAQGIEMGDLDDVDPASEPGPFSSPSRDRADEHDERSLDGLVLDYWENQSKKD
;
A
#
# COMPACT_ATOMS: atom_id res chain seq x y z
N MET A 1 -18.88 -7.09 -2.00
CA MET A 1 -17.50 -6.97 -1.53
C MET A 1 -16.62 -7.08 -2.74
N GLN A 2 -15.72 -6.12 -2.91
CA GLN A 2 -14.74 -6.12 -4.00
C GLN A 2 -13.45 -6.83 -3.59
N GLY A 3 -12.72 -7.38 -4.56
CA GLY A 3 -11.38 -7.92 -4.31
C GLY A 3 -10.44 -6.85 -3.76
N GLY A 4 -9.68 -7.19 -2.73
CA GLY A 4 -8.76 -6.29 -2.05
C GLY A 4 -7.46 -6.03 -2.81
N PHE A 5 -6.66 -5.08 -2.32
CA PHE A 5 -5.30 -4.82 -2.80
C PHE A 5 -4.30 -5.24 -1.74
N ASN A 6 -3.23 -5.90 -2.17
CA ASN A 6 -2.18 -6.41 -1.29
C ASN A 6 -0.81 -6.10 -1.90
N THR A 7 0.10 -5.48 -1.14
CA THR A 7 1.45 -5.18 -1.61
C THR A 7 2.44 -5.25 -0.46
N ASN A 8 3.53 -5.98 -0.66
CA ASN A 8 4.72 -5.90 0.18
C ASN A 8 5.59 -4.73 -0.30
N CYS A 9 6.07 -3.90 0.63
CA CYS A 9 6.91 -2.75 0.35
C CYS A 9 8.14 -2.81 1.25
N ARG A 10 9.34 -2.80 0.65
CA ARG A 10 10.57 -2.60 1.41
C ARG A 10 10.80 -1.10 1.58
N TYR A 11 11.04 -0.66 2.81
CA TYR A 11 11.33 0.72 3.16
C TYR A 11 12.40 0.72 4.26
N ARG A 12 13.52 1.41 4.01
CA ARG A 12 14.65 1.55 4.96
C ARG A 12 15.11 0.20 5.53
N GLY A 13 15.29 -0.80 4.66
CA GLY A 13 15.71 -2.17 5.02
C GLY A 13 14.61 -3.07 5.61
N VAL A 14 13.44 -2.52 5.95
CA VAL A 14 12.34 -3.25 6.59
C VAL A 14 11.23 -3.55 5.59
N VAL A 15 10.60 -4.73 5.69
CA VAL A 15 9.45 -5.10 4.85
C VAL A 15 8.16 -4.78 5.58
N PHE A 16 7.29 -4.04 4.91
CA PHE A 16 5.93 -3.73 5.33
C PHE A 16 4.92 -4.34 4.38
N HIS A 17 3.68 -4.48 4.86
CA HIS A 17 2.57 -5.03 4.10
C HIS A 17 1.39 -4.06 4.09
N ALA A 18 1.01 -3.59 2.92
CA ALA A 18 -0.21 -2.80 2.75
C ALA A 18 -1.35 -3.72 2.30
N GLN A 19 -2.49 -3.65 2.97
CA GLN A 19 -3.70 -4.39 2.63
C GLN A 19 -4.89 -3.44 2.59
N THR A 20 -5.68 -3.46 1.51
CA THR A 20 -6.90 -2.67 1.36
C THR A 20 -8.10 -3.58 1.11
N GLU A 21 -9.17 -3.40 1.88
CA GLU A 21 -10.40 -4.19 1.81
C GLU A 21 -11.65 -3.32 1.76
N ASP A 22 -12.69 -3.85 1.11
CA ASP A 22 -14.05 -3.29 1.10
C ASP A 22 -14.93 -4.08 2.08
N SER A 23 -15.54 -3.40 3.04
CA SER A 23 -16.46 -4.00 4.02
C SER A 23 -17.86 -4.33 3.46
N GLY A 24 -18.11 -4.00 2.19
CA GLY A 24 -19.32 -4.32 1.43
C GLY A 24 -20.50 -3.36 1.68
N ILE A 25 -21.57 -3.55 0.91
CA ILE A 25 -22.70 -2.60 0.83
C ILE A 25 -23.40 -2.36 2.18
N LYS A 26 -23.41 -3.37 3.08
CA LYS A 26 -24.00 -3.24 4.42
C LYS A 26 -23.19 -2.30 5.34
N ASN A 27 -21.90 -2.16 5.06
CA ASN A 27 -20.98 -1.29 5.78
C ASN A 27 -20.03 -0.67 4.73
N PRO A 28 -20.46 0.37 3.98
CA PRO A 28 -19.78 0.85 2.78
C PRO A 28 -18.51 1.64 3.15
N VAL A 29 -17.51 0.89 3.58
CA VAL A 29 -16.25 1.38 4.13
C VAL A 29 -15.11 0.63 3.47
N ILE A 30 -14.13 1.39 3.00
CA ILE A 30 -12.83 0.91 2.55
C ILE A 30 -11.85 1.08 3.71
N VAL A 31 -11.13 0.01 4.04
CA VAL A 31 -10.11 0.03 5.09
C VAL A 31 -8.77 -0.36 4.48
N THR A 32 -7.74 0.44 4.72
CA THR A 32 -6.36 0.11 4.40
C THR A 32 -5.55 0.01 5.68
N HIS A 33 -4.77 -1.05 5.80
CA HIS A 33 -3.83 -1.25 6.89
C HIS A 33 -2.41 -1.34 6.34
N LEU A 34 -1.48 -0.75 7.07
CA LEU A 34 -0.06 -0.98 6.93
C LEU A 34 0.40 -1.85 8.10
N PHE A 35 1.04 -2.97 7.80
CA PHE A 35 1.52 -3.92 8.80
C PHE A 35 3.03 -4.10 8.75
N HIS A 36 3.58 -4.48 9.90
CA HIS A 36 4.89 -5.12 10.02
C HIS A 36 4.76 -6.34 10.94
N GLN A 37 5.13 -7.53 10.45
CA GLN A 37 5.07 -8.79 11.21
C GLN A 37 3.74 -9.05 11.95
N GLY A 38 2.61 -8.67 11.35
CA GLY A 38 1.28 -8.84 11.93
C GLY A 38 0.82 -7.71 12.87
N ASN A 39 1.68 -6.74 13.18
CA ASN A 39 1.31 -5.54 13.92
C ASN A 39 0.85 -4.43 12.97
N VAL A 40 -0.26 -3.77 13.30
CA VAL A 40 -0.75 -2.60 12.54
C VAL A 40 0.12 -1.39 12.89
N ILE A 41 0.76 -0.82 11.88
CA ILE A 41 1.53 0.42 11.97
C ILE A 41 0.60 1.62 11.75
N ALA A 42 -0.24 1.55 10.73
CA ALA A 42 -1.17 2.61 10.36
C ALA A 42 -2.45 2.05 9.75
N SER A 43 -3.54 2.79 9.89
CA SER A 43 -4.83 2.49 9.28
C SER A 43 -5.38 3.73 8.60
N CYS A 44 -5.98 3.54 7.43
CA CYS A 44 -6.80 4.53 6.73
C CYS A 44 -8.20 3.95 6.54
N ARG A 45 -9.22 4.78 6.73
CA ARG A 45 -10.62 4.41 6.55
C ARG A 45 -11.34 5.48 5.73
N SER A 46 -12.07 5.09 4.69
CA SER A 46 -12.95 5.98 3.94
C SER A 46 -14.32 5.35 3.69
N ASN A 47 -15.38 6.16 3.68
CA ASN A 47 -16.72 5.70 3.35
C ASN A 47 -17.01 5.90 1.85
N TYR A 48 -17.96 5.14 1.33
CA TYR A 48 -18.46 5.30 -0.04
C TYR A 48 -20.00 5.21 -0.12
N SER A 49 -20.69 5.44 1.00
CA SER A 49 -22.16 5.39 1.09
C SER A 49 -22.83 6.24 0.00
N ASP A 50 -22.27 7.41 -0.29
CA ASP A 50 -22.83 8.38 -1.22
C ASP A 50 -22.68 7.96 -2.70
N GLN A 51 -21.90 6.91 -2.97
CA GLN A 51 -21.73 6.34 -4.30
C GLN A 51 -22.77 5.24 -4.57
N LEU A 52 -23.32 4.60 -3.54
CA LEU A 52 -24.22 3.46 -3.68
C LEU A 52 -25.44 3.81 -4.56
N GLY A 53 -25.75 2.94 -5.52
CA GLY A 53 -26.89 3.11 -6.43
C GLY A 53 -26.63 3.98 -7.67
N LYS A 54 -25.46 4.63 -7.78
CA LYS A 54 -25.03 5.27 -9.04
C LYS A 54 -24.64 4.23 -10.08
N GLN A 55 -24.79 4.51 -11.37
CA GLN A 55 -24.53 3.55 -12.47
C GLN A 55 -23.16 2.84 -12.33
N ASP A 56 -22.12 3.58 -11.93
CA ASP A 56 -20.74 3.08 -11.86
C ASP A 56 -20.19 2.97 -10.43
N TRP A 57 -21.05 2.72 -9.43
CA TRP A 57 -20.63 2.75 -8.02
C TRP A 57 -19.55 1.71 -7.72
N VAL A 58 -19.62 0.52 -8.33
CA VAL A 58 -18.64 -0.56 -8.14
C VAL A 58 -17.26 -0.10 -8.61
N GLU A 59 -17.18 0.40 -9.84
CA GLU A 59 -15.93 0.87 -10.45
C GLU A 59 -15.35 2.07 -9.69
N GLN A 60 -16.20 3.01 -9.25
CA GLN A 60 -15.78 4.14 -8.40
C GLN A 60 -15.18 3.67 -7.08
N THR A 61 -15.82 2.73 -6.40
CA THR A 61 -15.31 2.15 -5.15
C THR A 61 -13.99 1.40 -5.40
N ARG A 62 -13.84 0.66 -6.52
CA ARG A 62 -12.56 0.01 -6.89
C ARG A 62 -11.43 1.02 -7.07
N ARG A 63 -11.70 2.11 -7.78
CA ARG A 63 -10.74 3.21 -7.99
C ARG A 63 -10.37 3.89 -6.68
N GLN A 64 -11.34 4.10 -5.79
CA GLN A 64 -11.10 4.64 -4.45
C GLN A 64 -10.21 3.72 -3.62
N MET A 65 -10.47 2.40 -3.65
CA MET A 65 -9.62 1.40 -2.98
C MET A 65 -8.18 1.45 -3.50
N GLN A 66 -7.99 1.50 -4.82
CA GLN A 66 -6.65 1.57 -5.43
C GLN A 66 -5.95 2.88 -5.07
N ALA A 67 -6.66 4.01 -5.09
CA ALA A 67 -6.12 5.32 -4.74
C ALA A 67 -5.68 5.36 -3.26
N GLN A 68 -6.51 4.82 -2.36
CA GLN A 68 -6.20 4.73 -0.93
C GLN A 68 -5.00 3.83 -0.67
N HIS A 69 -4.92 2.68 -1.36
CA HIS A 69 -3.79 1.76 -1.27
C HIS A 69 -2.47 2.43 -1.72
N LYS A 70 -2.46 3.07 -2.89
CA LYS A 70 -1.28 3.80 -3.39
C LYS A 70 -0.91 4.98 -2.49
N ALA A 71 -1.90 5.64 -1.88
CA ALA A 71 -1.64 6.70 -0.91
C ALA A 71 -0.86 6.15 0.30
N MET A 72 -1.31 5.03 0.90
CA MET A 72 -0.61 4.41 2.03
C MET A 72 0.86 4.07 1.70
N LEU A 73 1.13 3.49 0.53
CA LEU A 73 2.49 3.18 0.10
C LEU A 73 3.35 4.45 -0.07
N ARG A 74 2.79 5.51 -0.66
CA ARG A 74 3.50 6.80 -0.79
C ARG A 74 3.79 7.44 0.55
N GLN A 75 2.85 7.36 1.50
CA GLN A 75 3.02 7.88 2.86
C GLN A 75 4.15 7.16 3.58
N LEU A 76 4.22 5.82 3.44
CA LEU A 76 5.35 5.04 3.94
C LEU A 76 6.68 5.51 3.35
N ILE A 77 6.80 5.61 2.02
CA ILE A 77 8.06 5.99 1.35
C ILE A 77 8.48 7.44 1.69
N ARG A 78 7.53 8.32 2.00
CA ARG A 78 7.78 9.69 2.45
C ARG A 78 8.16 9.80 3.93
N GLY A 79 8.17 8.69 4.64
CA GLY A 79 8.45 8.64 6.08
C GLY A 79 7.34 9.22 6.96
N GLU A 80 6.10 9.34 6.44
CA GLU A 80 4.97 9.86 7.22
C GLU A 80 4.58 8.92 8.38
N HIS A 81 5.10 7.69 8.39
CA HIS A 81 4.86 6.69 9.44
C HIS A 81 6.08 6.41 10.31
N ASP A 82 7.22 7.09 10.11
CA ASP A 82 8.48 6.78 10.78
C ASP A 82 8.34 6.82 12.30
N VAL A 83 7.70 7.87 12.85
CA VAL A 83 7.46 7.99 14.29
C VAL A 83 6.65 6.82 14.85
N ALA A 84 5.65 6.34 14.10
CA ALA A 84 4.82 5.20 14.53
C ALA A 84 5.60 3.88 14.45
N ILE A 85 6.47 3.73 13.45
CA ILE A 85 7.33 2.57 13.26
C ILE A 85 8.37 2.49 14.39
N GLU A 86 9.06 3.59 14.68
CA GLU A 86 10.05 3.70 15.76
C GLU A 86 9.42 3.48 17.14
N ALA A 87 8.21 4.02 17.36
CA ALA A 87 7.49 3.81 18.62
C ALA A 87 7.14 2.33 18.88
N GLN A 88 7.11 1.50 17.84
CA GLN A 88 6.93 0.04 17.92
C GLN A 88 8.26 -0.71 18.09
N GLY A 89 9.38 0.00 18.21
CA GLY A 89 10.72 -0.59 18.37
C GLY A 89 11.28 -1.23 17.10
N ILE A 90 10.76 -0.84 15.93
CA ILE A 90 11.23 -1.35 14.64
C ILE A 90 12.41 -0.48 14.19
N GLU A 91 13.60 -1.07 14.13
CA GLU A 91 14.80 -0.39 13.64
C GLU A 91 14.77 -0.29 12.11
N MET A 92 14.83 0.94 11.59
CA MET A 92 14.91 1.24 10.17
C MET A 92 16.33 1.73 9.83
N GLY A 93 16.84 1.34 8.66
CA GLY A 93 18.12 1.83 8.14
C GLY A 93 18.05 3.29 7.66
N ASP A 94 19.20 3.87 7.31
CA ASP A 94 19.23 5.23 6.76
C ASP A 94 18.63 5.27 5.35
N LEU A 95 18.02 6.42 4.98
CA LEU A 95 17.39 6.60 3.66
C LEU A 95 18.40 6.54 2.50
N ASP A 96 19.69 6.72 2.80
CA ASP A 96 20.77 6.75 1.80
C ASP A 96 21.33 5.34 1.48
N ASP A 97 20.92 4.30 2.21
CA ASP A 97 21.38 2.90 2.03
C ASP A 97 20.43 2.05 1.17
N VAL A 98 19.61 2.67 0.31
CA VAL A 98 18.89 1.93 -0.74
C VAL A 98 19.84 1.66 -1.89
N ASP A 99 20.50 0.50 -1.88
CA ASP A 99 21.16 -0.03 -3.06
C ASP A 99 20.09 -0.37 -4.13
N PRO A 100 20.01 0.39 -5.24
CA PRO A 100 19.01 0.15 -6.29
C PRO A 100 19.23 -1.19 -7.02
N ALA A 101 20.33 -1.90 -6.76
CA ALA A 101 20.64 -3.20 -7.35
C ALA A 101 20.26 -4.40 -6.46
N SER A 102 19.69 -4.19 -5.26
CA SER A 102 19.18 -5.28 -4.43
C SER A 102 17.86 -5.81 -5.00
N GLU A 103 17.96 -6.69 -6.00
CA GLU A 103 16.81 -7.40 -6.58
C GLU A 103 15.95 -8.03 -5.47
N PRO A 104 14.61 -7.95 -5.54
CA PRO A 104 13.75 -8.71 -4.65
C PRO A 104 13.94 -10.20 -4.94
N GLY A 105 14.75 -10.86 -4.11
CA GLY A 105 14.89 -12.31 -4.16
C GLY A 105 13.51 -12.98 -4.08
N PRO A 106 13.29 -14.09 -4.81
CA PRO A 106 11.99 -14.77 -4.80
C PRO A 106 11.77 -15.38 -3.42
N PHE A 107 10.80 -14.86 -2.66
CA PHE A 107 10.41 -15.47 -1.38
C PHE A 107 8.93 -15.81 -1.34
N SER A 108 8.72 -17.13 -1.25
CA SER A 108 7.44 -17.83 -1.28
C SER A 108 6.46 -17.37 -0.21
N SER A 109 5.26 -17.02 -0.66
CA SER A 109 4.04 -16.98 0.12
C SER A 109 3.76 -18.34 0.79
N PRO A 110 3.22 -18.39 2.02
CA PRO A 110 2.45 -19.54 2.44
C PRO A 110 1.11 -19.52 1.68
N SER A 111 1.02 -20.33 0.63
CA SER A 111 -0.16 -20.46 -0.24
C SER A 111 -1.44 -20.81 0.52
N ARG A 112 -2.57 -20.25 0.05
CA ARG A 112 -3.76 -21.04 -0.30
C ARG A 112 -4.68 -20.27 -1.27
N ASP A 113 -4.72 -20.80 -2.50
CA ASP A 113 -5.81 -20.81 -3.47
C ASP A 113 -6.53 -19.49 -3.84
N ARG A 114 -6.01 -18.76 -4.83
CA ARG A 114 -6.56 -18.66 -6.21
C ARG A 114 -5.79 -17.59 -6.99
N ALA A 115 -5.57 -17.88 -8.27
CA ALA A 115 -4.84 -17.09 -9.25
C ALA A 115 -5.20 -15.59 -9.25
N ASP A 116 -4.19 -14.73 -9.27
CA ASP A 116 -4.24 -13.48 -10.03
C ASP A 116 -2.81 -13.07 -10.43
N GLU A 117 -2.67 -12.75 -11.71
CA GLU A 117 -1.43 -12.48 -12.43
C GLU A 117 -0.73 -11.22 -11.90
N HIS A 118 0.61 -11.30 -11.87
CA HIS A 118 1.59 -10.20 -11.75
C HIS A 118 1.03 -8.78 -12.04
N ASP A 119 0.70 -8.01 -10.99
CA ASP A 119 0.68 -6.53 -11.09
C ASP A 119 2.10 -6.03 -10.82
N GLU A 120 2.98 -6.26 -11.80
CA GLU A 120 4.33 -5.68 -11.86
C GLU A 120 4.26 -4.18 -12.18
N ARG A 121 3.73 -3.41 -11.24
CA ARG A 121 4.32 -2.10 -10.97
C ARG A 121 5.23 -2.26 -9.78
N SER A 122 6.45 -2.71 -10.09
CA SER A 122 7.60 -2.71 -9.20
C SER A 122 7.64 -1.38 -8.43
N LEU A 123 8.10 -1.42 -7.17
CA LEU A 123 8.40 -0.26 -6.35
C LEU A 123 9.22 0.77 -7.12
N ASP A 124 10.07 0.32 -8.05
CA ASP A 124 10.81 1.15 -8.98
C ASP A 124 9.91 2.12 -9.73
N GLY A 125 8.71 1.71 -10.17
CA GLY A 125 7.75 2.58 -10.84
C GLY A 125 7.15 3.65 -9.92
N LEU A 126 6.90 3.34 -8.65
CA LEU A 126 6.40 4.33 -7.68
C LEU A 126 7.50 5.28 -7.20
N VAL A 127 8.73 4.78 -7.09
CA VAL A 127 9.94 5.58 -6.78
C VAL A 127 10.34 6.44 -7.98
N LEU A 128 10.26 5.92 -9.21
CA LEU A 128 10.43 6.67 -10.46
C LEU A 128 9.39 7.78 -10.59
N ASP A 129 8.11 7.48 -10.37
CA ASP A 129 7.05 8.50 -10.35
C ASP A 129 7.33 9.59 -9.29
N TYR A 130 7.93 9.22 -8.14
CA TYR A 130 8.30 10.17 -7.09
C TYR A 130 9.48 11.07 -7.51
N TRP A 131 10.52 10.50 -8.12
CA TRP A 131 11.68 11.26 -8.61
C TRP A 131 11.35 12.13 -9.82
N GLU A 132 10.52 11.66 -10.76
CA GLU A 132 10.14 12.45 -11.94
C GLU A 132 9.25 13.65 -11.58
N ASN A 133 8.40 13.53 -10.54
CA ASN A 133 7.60 14.65 -10.06
C ASN A 133 8.35 15.66 -9.18
N GLN A 134 9.50 15.28 -8.60
CA GLN A 134 10.40 16.21 -7.90
C GLN A 134 11.13 17.13 -8.89
N SER A 135 11.53 16.61 -10.05
CA SER A 135 12.30 17.38 -11.04
C SER A 135 11.48 18.43 -11.83
N LYS A 136 10.14 18.39 -11.77
CA LYS A 136 9.24 19.34 -12.47
C LYS A 136 8.86 20.56 -11.64
N LYS A 137 9.53 20.80 -10.50
CA LYS A 137 9.22 21.89 -9.57
C LYS A 137 10.22 23.04 -9.53
N ASP A 138 11.16 23.09 -10.47
CA ASP A 138 12.04 24.25 -10.73
C ASP A 138 11.69 24.94 -12.06
#